data_AF-A0A2G6D6G0-F1
#
_entry.id   AF-A0A2G6D6G0-F1
#
_cell.length_a   1.000
_cell.length_b   1.000
_cell.length_c   1.000
_cell.angle_alpha   90.00
_cell.angle_beta   90.00
_cell.angle_gamma   90.00
#
_symmetry.space_group_name_H-M   'P 1'
#
loop_
_entity.id
_entity.type
_entity.pdbx_description
1 polymer ?
#
loop_
_entity_poly.entity_id
_entity_poly.type
_entity_poly.pdbx_seq_one_letter_code
_entity_poly.pdbx_strand_id
1 'polypeptide(L)'
;LEYNNQKVEAAFRKELVYAEDDKIHYGKTETLVELFIGLRMNYHRLFLHYGYFDIWVNFFEQLMIITPYLIMGPGLFSGLITLGVLVQVSNAFSKVRESFSIFIANWTTITELRSIHKRLREFEANIGY
;
A
#
# COMPACT_ATOMS: atom_id res chain seq x y z
N LEU A 1 0.88 8.57 -5.24
CA LEU A 1 1.18 9.17 -3.92
C LEU A 1 2.66 9.00 -3.61
N GLU A 2 3.18 7.79 -3.77
CA GLU A 2 4.60 7.46 -3.63
C GLU A 2 5.54 8.38 -4.44
N TYR A 3 5.23 8.64 -5.72
CA TYR A 3 5.99 9.58 -6.56
C TYR A 3 6.11 11.00 -5.94
N ASN A 4 5.03 11.55 -5.40
CA ASN A 4 5.06 12.88 -4.78
C ASN A 4 5.92 12.87 -3.52
N ASN A 5 5.91 11.75 -2.78
CA ASN A 5 6.72 11.60 -1.58
C ASN A 5 8.21 11.54 -1.93
N GLN A 6 8.57 10.73 -2.92
CA GLN A 6 9.95 10.63 -3.44
C GLN A 6 10.46 11.97 -3.99
N LYS A 7 9.59 12.77 -4.63
CA LYS A 7 9.95 14.11 -5.12
C LYS A 7 10.26 15.09 -3.97
N VAL A 8 9.44 15.11 -2.93
CA VAL A 8 9.66 15.98 -1.75
C VAL A 8 10.88 15.53 -0.96
N GLU A 9 11.10 14.21 -0.81
CA GLU A 9 12.29 13.66 -0.17
C GLU A 9 13.57 13.99 -0.94
N ALA A 10 13.56 13.90 -2.27
CA ALA A 10 14.69 14.26 -3.10
C ALA A 10 15.03 15.76 -3.00
N ALA A 11 14.02 16.63 -2.95
CA ALA A 11 14.22 18.07 -2.75
C ALA A 11 14.85 18.37 -1.38
N PHE A 12 14.37 17.71 -0.31
CA PHE A 12 14.95 17.86 1.02
C PHE A 12 16.39 17.34 1.09
N ARG A 13 16.70 16.18 0.51
CA ARG A 13 18.07 15.64 0.45
C ARG A 13 19.01 16.56 -0.34
N LYS A 14 18.55 17.15 -1.44
CA LYS A 14 19.32 18.09 -2.25
C LYS A 14 19.74 19.33 -1.44
N GLU A 15 18.79 19.92 -0.71
CA GLU A 15 19.07 21.09 0.16
C GLU A 15 20.04 20.75 1.29
N LEU A 16 19.94 19.54 1.88
CA LEU A 16 20.89 19.10 2.90
C LEU A 16 22.32 18.94 2.35
N VAL A 17 22.48 18.42 1.14
CA VAL A 17 23.79 18.30 0.49
C VAL A 17 24.37 19.69 0.16
N TYR A 18 23.55 20.63 -0.32
CA TYR A 18 24.02 22.00 -0.54
C TYR A 18 24.36 22.75 0.75
N ALA A 19 23.64 22.47 1.84
CA ALA A 19 23.96 22.99 3.16
C ALA A 19 25.23 22.36 3.76
N GLU A 20 25.65 21.17 3.31
CA GLU A 20 26.95 20.57 3.69
C GLU A 20 28.11 21.37 3.08
N ASP A 21 28.02 21.70 1.79
CA ASP A 21 29.05 22.45 1.05
C ASP A 21 29.07 23.95 1.38
N ASP A 22 27.92 24.62 1.50
CA ASP A 22 27.82 26.05 1.84
C ASP A 22 26.69 26.34 2.84
N LYS A 23 27.07 26.32 4.12
CA LYS A 23 26.18 26.60 5.26
C LYS A 23 25.63 28.02 5.30
N ILE A 24 26.30 28.98 4.66
CA ILE A 24 25.96 30.41 4.78
C ILE A 24 24.80 30.74 3.83
N HIS A 25 24.79 30.15 2.62
CA HIS A 25 23.74 30.40 1.63
C HIS A 25 22.60 29.39 1.66
N TYR A 26 22.87 28.10 1.98
CA TYR A 26 21.89 27.01 1.89
C TYR A 26 21.49 26.42 3.25
N GLY A 27 22.12 26.82 4.36
CA GLY A 27 21.85 26.33 5.71
C GLY A 27 20.75 27.06 6.48
N LYS A 28 19.89 27.85 5.82
CA LYS A 28 18.83 28.61 6.51
C LYS A 28 17.85 27.67 7.21
N THR A 29 17.81 27.74 8.54
CA THR A 29 16.97 26.89 9.40
C THR A 29 15.48 26.98 9.03
N GLU A 30 14.98 28.14 8.62
CA GLU A 30 13.58 28.32 8.22
C GLU A 30 13.22 27.45 7.00
N THR A 31 14.06 27.42 5.96
CA THR A 31 13.82 26.67 4.73
C THR A 31 13.88 25.16 4.97
N LEU A 32 14.82 24.70 5.80
CA LEU A 32 14.93 23.28 6.17
C LEU A 32 13.73 22.80 6.99
N VAL A 33 13.24 23.62 7.92
CA VAL A 33 12.06 23.29 8.73
C VAL A 33 10.80 23.26 7.87
N GLU A 34 10.63 24.20 6.94
CA GLU A 34 9.50 24.22 6.01
C GLU A 34 9.47 22.96 5.12
N LEU A 35 10.61 22.60 4.52
CA LEU A 35 10.74 21.38 3.72
C LEU A 35 10.49 20.12 4.54
N PHE A 36 10.97 20.07 5.79
CA PHE A 36 10.75 18.96 6.70
C PHE A 36 9.27 18.81 7.10
N ILE A 37 8.57 19.91 7.37
CA ILE A 37 7.12 19.87 7.66
C ILE A 37 6.35 19.40 6.43
N GLY A 38 6.70 19.89 5.23
CA GLY A 38 6.13 19.44 3.97
C GLY A 38 6.31 17.93 3.74
N LEU A 39 7.52 17.42 4.02
CA LEU A 39 7.85 15.99 3.97
C LEU A 39 7.00 15.19 4.97
N ARG A 40 6.96 15.61 6.23
CA ARG A 40 6.21 14.95 7.31
C ARG A 40 4.72 14.86 6.98
N MET A 41 4.11 15.92 6.48
CA MET A 41 2.70 15.95 6.11
C MET A 41 2.40 14.99 4.96
N ASN A 42 3.28 14.90 3.96
CA ASN A 42 3.12 13.98 2.84
C ASN A 42 3.30 12.52 3.26
N TYR A 43 4.32 12.22 4.07
CA TYR A 43 4.53 10.90 4.66
C TYR A 43 3.35 10.46 5.53
N HIS A 44 2.78 11.38 6.31
CA HIS A 44 1.61 11.07 7.14
C HIS A 44 0.37 10.73 6.31
N ARG A 45 0.11 11.48 5.22
CA ARG A 45 -0.98 11.16 4.28
C ARG A 45 -0.77 9.80 3.62
N LEU A 46 0.46 9.51 3.20
CA LEU A 46 0.82 8.22 2.61
C LEU A 46 0.59 7.08 3.61
N PHE A 47 1.09 7.24 4.84
CA PHE A 47 0.92 6.27 5.92
C PHE A 47 -0.56 6.01 6.23
N LEU A 48 -1.38 7.06 6.32
CA LEU A 48 -2.82 6.91 6.55
C LEU A 48 -3.49 6.10 5.43
N HIS A 49 -3.19 6.40 4.17
CA HIS A 49 -3.76 5.64 3.05
C HIS A 49 -3.36 4.17 3.05
N TYR A 50 -2.09 3.86 3.32
CA TYR A 50 -1.67 2.46 3.48
C TYR A 50 -2.31 1.80 4.69
N GLY A 51 -2.40 2.51 5.82
CA GLY A 51 -2.98 1.98 7.06
C GLY A 51 -4.46 1.64 6.91
N TYR A 52 -5.28 2.52 6.34
CA TYR A 52 -6.71 2.22 6.13
C TYR A 52 -6.91 1.07 5.15
N PHE A 53 -6.11 1.00 4.09
CA PHE A 53 -6.17 -0.09 3.13
C PHE A 53 -5.79 -1.43 3.79
N ASP A 54 -4.70 -1.45 4.56
CA ASP A 54 -4.23 -2.65 5.25
C ASP A 54 -5.24 -3.14 6.30
N ILE A 55 -5.82 -2.24 7.08
CA ILE A 55 -6.91 -2.58 8.02
C ILE A 55 -8.10 -3.19 7.27
N TRP A 56 -8.49 -2.60 6.13
CA TRP A 56 -9.61 -3.09 5.34
C TRP A 56 -9.35 -4.47 4.75
N VAL A 57 -8.15 -4.69 4.20
CA VAL A 57 -7.73 -5.99 3.66
C VAL A 57 -7.71 -7.05 4.76
N ASN A 58 -7.08 -6.77 5.90
CA ASN A 58 -7.05 -7.72 7.02
C ASN A 58 -8.47 -8.04 7.52
N PHE A 59 -9.34 -7.04 7.65
CA PHE A 59 -10.73 -7.25 8.04
C PHE A 59 -11.49 -8.12 7.03
N PHE A 60 -11.35 -7.83 5.74
CA PHE A 60 -11.96 -8.61 4.66
C PHE A 60 -11.50 -10.08 4.70
N GLU A 61 -10.20 -10.33 4.87
CA GLU A 61 -9.63 -11.67 4.94
C GLU A 61 -10.20 -12.46 6.14
N GLN A 62 -10.34 -11.82 7.31
CA GLN A 62 -10.93 -12.47 8.49
C GLN A 62 -12.42 -12.79 8.29
N LEU A 63 -13.18 -11.89 7.66
CA LEU A 63 -14.59 -12.14 7.36
C LEU A 63 -14.77 -13.34 6.43
N MET A 64 -13.94 -13.44 5.38
CA MET A 64 -14.04 -14.51 4.40
C MET A 64 -13.73 -15.90 4.99
N ILE A 65 -12.99 -15.99 6.10
CA ILE A 65 -12.77 -17.26 6.81
C ILE A 65 -14.08 -17.78 7.44
N ILE A 66 -14.92 -16.88 7.95
CA ILE A 66 -16.14 -17.23 8.71
C ILE A 66 -17.35 -17.39 7.77
N THR A 67 -17.37 -16.69 6.63
CA THR A 67 -18.48 -16.69 5.66
C THR A 67 -19.02 -18.09 5.30
N PRO A 68 -18.20 -19.10 4.96
CA PRO A 68 -18.71 -20.43 4.59
C PRO A 68 -19.52 -21.08 5.71
N TYR A 69 -19.07 -20.91 6.96
CA TYR A 69 -19.72 -21.49 8.14
C TYR A 69 -21.05 -20.80 8.44
N LEU A 70 -21.14 -19.48 8.26
CA LEU A 70 -22.40 -18.75 8.45
C LEU A 70 -23.45 -19.14 7.41
N ILE A 71 -23.06 -19.28 6.15
CA ILE A 71 -23.97 -19.63 5.06
C ILE A 71 -24.43 -21.08 5.16
N MET A 72 -23.50 -22.01 5.44
CA MET A 72 -23.78 -23.44 5.45
C MET A 72 -24.26 -23.99 6.80
N GLY A 73 -24.02 -23.25 7.88
CA GLY A 73 -24.40 -23.64 9.25
C GLY A 73 -25.84 -24.11 9.38
N PRO A 74 -26.85 -23.37 8.86
CA PRO A 74 -28.25 -23.81 8.90
C PRO A 74 -28.49 -25.17 8.21
N GLY A 75 -27.77 -25.46 7.13
CA GLY A 75 -27.83 -26.75 6.44
C GLY A 75 -27.27 -27.90 7.29
N LEU A 76 -26.23 -27.63 8.08
CA LEU A 76 -25.65 -28.62 8.99
C LEU A 76 -26.63 -28.95 10.12
N PHE A 77 -27.20 -27.92 10.78
CA PHE A 77 -28.10 -28.12 11.92
C PHE A 77 -29.48 -28.67 11.51
N SER A 78 -29.91 -28.45 10.28
CA SER A 78 -31.13 -29.08 9.72
C SER A 78 -30.90 -30.51 9.23
N GLY A 79 -29.66 -31.00 9.23
CA GLY A 79 -29.31 -32.34 8.73
C GLY A 79 -29.30 -32.46 7.21
N LEU A 80 -29.47 -31.36 6.46
CA LEU A 80 -29.44 -31.34 4.99
C LEU A 80 -28.05 -31.69 4.45
N ILE A 81 -27.00 -31.27 5.15
CA ILE A 81 -25.60 -31.55 4.80
C ILE A 81 -24.87 -32.15 5.99
N THR A 82 -23.83 -32.93 5.71
CA THR A 82 -22.95 -33.48 6.75
C THR A 82 -21.80 -32.52 7.06
N LEU A 83 -21.16 -32.72 8.23
CA LEU A 83 -19.95 -31.97 8.61
C LEU A 83 -18.84 -32.11 7.57
N GLY A 84 -18.69 -33.29 6.95
CA GLY A 84 -17.70 -33.53 5.91
C GLY A 84 -17.92 -32.66 4.67
N VAL A 85 -19.17 -32.47 4.24
CA VAL A 85 -19.51 -31.58 3.12
C VAL A 85 -19.16 -30.12 3.47
N LEU A 86 -19.50 -29.68 4.68
CA LEU A 86 -19.17 -28.32 5.14
C LEU A 86 -17.65 -28.06 5.10
N VAL A 87 -16.84 -29.01 5.59
CA VAL A 87 -15.38 -28.88 5.58
C VAL A 87 -14.83 -28.83 4.15
N GLN A 88 -15.36 -29.66 3.25
CA GLN A 88 -14.93 -29.66 1.84
C GLN A 88 -15.23 -28.33 1.14
N VAL A 89 -16.43 -27.78 1.34
CA VAL A 89 -16.80 -26.49 0.75
C VAL A 89 -15.99 -25.35 1.35
N SER A 90 -15.76 -25.34 2.67
CA SER A 90 -14.89 -24.36 3.33
C SER A 90 -13.45 -24.37 2.77
N ASN A 91 -12.90 -25.56 2.55
CA ASN A 91 -11.58 -25.73 1.93
C ASN A 91 -11.56 -25.24 0.47
N ALA A 92 -12.59 -25.54 -0.30
CA ALA A 92 -12.71 -25.06 -1.68
C ALA A 92 -12.84 -23.54 -1.73
N PHE A 93 -13.66 -22.95 -0.86
CA PHE A 93 -13.83 -21.50 -0.73
C PHE A 93 -12.51 -20.82 -0.38
N SER A 94 -11.74 -21.37 0.55
CA SER A 94 -10.43 -20.85 0.93
C SER A 94 -9.44 -20.82 -0.23
N LYS A 95 -9.42 -21.88 -1.07
CA LYS A 95 -8.56 -21.92 -2.27
C LYS A 95 -8.94 -20.84 -3.30
N VAL A 96 -10.24 -20.61 -3.49
CA VAL A 96 -10.73 -19.56 -4.39
C VAL A 96 -10.35 -18.19 -3.86
N ARG A 97 -10.60 -17.92 -2.57
CA ARG A 97 -10.18 -16.69 -1.89
C ARG A 97 -8.69 -16.42 -2.09
N GLU A 98 -7.84 -17.40 -1.76
CA GLU A 98 -6.38 -17.26 -1.86
C GLU A 98 -5.93 -16.92 -3.29
N SER A 99 -6.57 -17.53 -4.30
CA SER A 99 -6.30 -17.23 -5.71
C SER A 99 -6.58 -15.76 -6.07
N PHE A 100 -7.62 -15.15 -5.47
CA PHE A 100 -7.93 -13.73 -5.64
C PHE A 100 -7.05 -12.82 -4.78
N SER A 101 -6.67 -13.26 -3.57
CA SER A 101 -5.83 -12.48 -2.65
C SER A 101 -4.43 -12.23 -3.20
N ILE A 102 -3.93 -13.01 -4.17
CA ILE A 102 -2.64 -12.75 -4.85
C ILE A 102 -2.58 -11.33 -5.43
N PHE A 103 -3.67 -10.83 -6.02
CA PHE A 103 -3.70 -9.48 -6.58
C PHE A 103 -3.59 -8.40 -5.50
N ILE A 104 -4.25 -8.63 -4.37
CA ILE A 104 -4.25 -7.71 -3.22
C ILE A 104 -2.88 -7.73 -2.54
N ALA A 105 -2.29 -8.91 -2.35
CA ALA A 105 -0.97 -9.08 -1.75
C ALA A 105 0.14 -8.42 -2.58
N ASN A 106 0.03 -8.50 -3.92
CA ASN A 106 0.99 -7.87 -4.83
C ASN A 106 0.66 -6.41 -5.18
N TRP A 107 -0.36 -5.81 -4.56
CA TRP A 107 -0.80 -4.45 -4.86
C TRP A 107 0.34 -3.43 -4.70
N THR A 108 1.13 -3.54 -3.63
CA THR A 108 2.28 -2.66 -3.38
C THR A 108 3.29 -2.71 -4.52
N THR A 109 3.68 -3.91 -4.95
CA THR A 109 4.60 -4.12 -6.08
C THR A 109 4.06 -3.53 -7.38
N ILE A 110 2.76 -3.68 -7.65
CA ILE A 110 2.11 -3.08 -8.82
C ILE A 110 2.18 -1.54 -8.75
N THR A 111 1.90 -0.96 -7.59
CA THR A 111 1.97 0.51 -7.42
C THR A 111 3.39 1.05 -7.55
N GLU A 112 4.38 0.31 -7.06
CA GLU A 112 5.80 0.67 -7.16
C GLU A 112 6.29 0.60 -8.62
N LEU A 113 5.96 -0.48 -9.35
CA LEU A 113 6.27 -0.61 -10.77
C LEU A 113 5.68 0.55 -11.59
N ARG A 114 4.43 0.93 -11.31
CA ARG A 114 3.79 2.09 -11.92
C ARG A 114 4.51 3.40 -11.58
N SER A 115 4.99 3.54 -10.34
CA SER A 115 5.78 4.70 -9.91
C SER A 115 7.11 4.79 -10.66
N ILE A 116 7.83 3.66 -10.79
CA ILE A 116 9.08 3.55 -11.57
C ILE A 116 8.83 3.95 -13.02
N HIS A 117 7.82 3.38 -13.68
CA HIS A 117 7.51 3.67 -15.07
C HIS A 117 7.25 5.17 -15.31
N LYS A 118 6.51 5.82 -14.40
CA LYS A 118 6.25 7.26 -14.50
C LYS A 118 7.53 8.09 -14.38
N ARG A 119 8.41 7.75 -13.42
CA ARG A 119 9.70 8.44 -13.25
C ARG A 119 10.60 8.26 -14.48
N LEU A 120 10.63 7.07 -15.06
CA LEU A 120 11.43 6.79 -16.25
C LEU A 120 10.94 7.60 -17.46
N ARG A 121 9.62 7.66 -17.67
CA ARG A 121 9.01 8.47 -18.73
C ARG A 121 9.27 9.97 -18.58
N GLU A 122 9.23 10.48 -17.35
CA GLU A 122 9.59 11.88 -17.07
C GLU A 122 11.08 12.13 -17.30
N PHE A 123 11.95 11.17 -16.98
CA PHE A 123 13.37 11.26 -17.29
C PHE A 123 13.62 11.33 -18.79
N GLU A 124 13.02 10.43 -19.58
CA GLU A 124 13.10 10.43 -21.06
C GLU A 124 12.66 11.76 -21.67
N ALA A 125 11.52 12.30 -21.21
CA ALA A 125 11.02 13.59 -21.68
C ALA A 125 11.98 14.76 -21.36
N ASN A 126 12.67 14.73 -20.21
CA ASN A 126 13.62 15.79 -19.82
C ASN A 126 14.94 15.74 -20.59
N ILE A 127 15.33 14.57 -21.13
CA ILE A 127 16.54 14.42 -21.96
C ILE A 127 16.26 14.56 -23.46
N GLY A 128 15.01 14.84 -23.86
CA GLY A 128 14.62 15.13 -25.24
C GLY A 128 14.47 13.90 -26.14
N TYR A 129 14.12 12.74 -25.56
CA TYR A 129 13.81 11.50 -26.29
C TYR A 129 12.30 11.27 -26.40
#